data_AF-A0A7G1IFM6-F1
#
_entry.id   AF-A0A7G1IFM6-F1
#
_cell.length_a   1.000
_cell.length_b   1.000
_cell.length_c   1.000
_cell.angle_alpha   90.00
_cell.angle_beta   90.00
_cell.angle_gamma   90.00
#
_symmetry.space_group_name_H-M   'P 1'
#
loop_
_entity.id
_entity.type
_entity.pdbx_description
1 polymer ?
#
loop_
_entity_poly.entity_id
_entity_poly.type
_entity_poly.pdbx_seq_one_letter_code
_entity_poly.pdbx_strand_id
1 'polypeptide(L)'
;MHAGPKKARVSFIPDRGVVDYTQLFGATSLMPSHVIAEQLNVDITTALLTNKVPVVEQIARLWNTTWDLKSGLKPDEISKHFPSSGPYQIESVLDGGAVVLVTNDRWWGAKAITKRVTVWPQGADIQDRVNNRNVDVVDVAAGSSGALATPDNYQRIDSPSDGIEQLIFAPRGPLAEVRARRAIALCTPREAIARDAGVAIANSRLSPATEDAVAQADGAAEASQFIKGDPAAARDALGARHCPCGSVTAGPMRGWLPSAGPSPSPARRPGSPLPM
;
A
#
# COMPACT_ATOMS: atom_id res chain seq x y z
N MET A 1 10.86 -35.21 0.70
CA MET A 1 10.00 -34.40 -0.19
C MET A 1 10.47 -34.57 -1.62
N HIS A 2 9.61 -35.06 -2.51
CA HIS A 2 9.90 -35.06 -3.94
C HIS A 2 9.61 -33.66 -4.51
N ALA A 3 10.36 -33.24 -5.52
CA ALA A 3 10.07 -32.00 -6.23
C ALA A 3 8.68 -32.08 -6.87
N GLY A 4 7.82 -31.11 -6.59
CA GLY A 4 6.50 -31.01 -7.22
C GLY A 4 6.59 -30.71 -8.72
N PRO A 5 5.44 -30.67 -9.41
CA PRO A 5 5.38 -30.29 -10.82
C PRO A 5 6.06 -28.94 -11.09
N LYS A 6 6.93 -28.89 -12.10
CA LYS A 6 7.64 -27.67 -12.52
C LYS A 6 6.93 -26.87 -13.61
N LYS A 7 5.73 -27.30 -14.00
CA LYS A 7 4.92 -26.69 -15.05
C LYS A 7 3.52 -26.43 -14.52
N ALA A 8 3.05 -25.19 -14.67
CA ALA A 8 1.67 -24.80 -14.44
C ALA A 8 1.03 -24.44 -15.79
N ARG A 9 -0.23 -24.83 -15.98
CA ARG A 9 -1.04 -24.43 -17.13
C ARG A 9 -2.19 -23.57 -16.62
N VAL A 10 -2.34 -22.39 -17.21
CA VAL A 10 -3.46 -21.49 -16.96
C VAL A 10 -4.36 -21.53 -18.19
N SER A 11 -5.65 -21.75 -17.98
CA SER A 11 -6.65 -21.75 -19.04
C SER A 11 -7.66 -20.65 -18.73
N PHE A 12 -7.90 -19.79 -19.71
CA PHE A 12 -8.90 -18.73 -19.61
C PHE A 12 -10.21 -19.20 -20.23
N ILE A 13 -11.32 -18.63 -19.75
CA ILE A 13 -12.64 -18.90 -20.31
C ILE A 13 -12.64 -18.41 -21.77
N PRO A 14 -13.14 -19.21 -22.73
CA PRO A 14 -13.29 -18.78 -24.13
C PRO A 14 -14.04 -17.45 -24.24
N ASP A 15 -13.74 -16.67 -25.28
CA ASP A 15 -14.39 -15.38 -25.58
C ASP A 15 -14.20 -14.27 -24.52
N ARG A 16 -13.37 -14.50 -23.50
CA ARG A 16 -12.87 -13.46 -22.59
C ARG A 16 -11.41 -13.15 -22.93
N GLY A 17 -11.19 -12.07 -23.68
CA GLY A 17 -9.84 -11.58 -23.96
C GLY A 17 -9.15 -11.09 -22.68
N VAL A 18 -8.20 -11.86 -22.15
CA VAL A 18 -7.34 -11.44 -21.03
C VAL A 18 -6.04 -10.92 -21.62
N VAL A 19 -5.90 -9.59 -21.68
CA VAL A 19 -4.77 -8.92 -22.35
C VAL A 19 -3.53 -8.76 -21.46
N ASP A 20 -3.70 -8.77 -20.12
CA ASP A 20 -2.63 -8.58 -19.12
C ASP A 20 -2.30 -9.84 -18.32
N TYR A 21 -2.40 -11.02 -18.94
CA TYR A 21 -2.19 -12.30 -18.24
C TYR A 21 -0.78 -12.44 -17.61
N THR A 22 0.20 -11.68 -18.10
CA THR A 22 1.57 -11.64 -17.58
C THR A 22 1.67 -11.07 -16.18
N GLN A 23 0.65 -10.32 -15.72
CA GLN A 23 0.62 -9.72 -14.38
C GLN A 23 0.06 -10.67 -13.30
N LEU A 24 -0.60 -11.77 -13.67
CA LEU A 24 -1.33 -12.64 -12.73
C LEU A 24 -0.46 -13.35 -11.69
N PHE A 25 0.85 -13.50 -11.95
CA PHE A 25 1.79 -14.22 -11.09
C PHE A 25 3.13 -13.49 -10.97
N GLY A 26 3.07 -12.16 -10.82
CA GLY A 26 4.25 -11.33 -10.60
C GLY A 26 5.02 -11.67 -9.30
N ALA A 27 6.16 -11.00 -9.10
CA ALA A 27 6.86 -11.08 -7.84
C ALA A 27 5.91 -10.75 -6.67
N THR A 28 6.11 -11.39 -5.52
CA THR A 28 5.31 -11.26 -4.28
C THR A 28 3.81 -11.63 -4.35
N SER A 29 3.27 -11.97 -5.53
CA SER A 29 1.88 -12.42 -5.67
C SER A 29 1.65 -13.89 -5.30
N LEU A 30 2.69 -14.71 -5.34
CA LEU A 30 2.63 -16.14 -5.03
C LEU A 30 2.96 -16.39 -3.56
N MET A 31 1.97 -16.87 -2.81
CA MET A 31 2.13 -17.25 -1.40
C MET A 31 2.27 -18.77 -1.23
N PRO A 32 2.98 -19.24 -0.19
CA PRO A 32 3.28 -20.65 0.01
C PRO A 32 2.07 -21.43 0.52
N SER A 33 1.29 -22.02 -0.40
CA SER A 33 0.06 -22.76 -0.07
C SER A 33 0.26 -23.87 0.97
N HIS A 34 1.43 -24.53 1.00
CA HIS A 34 1.73 -25.59 1.97
C HIS A 34 1.64 -25.13 3.43
N VAL A 35 1.92 -23.85 3.73
CA VAL A 35 1.79 -23.30 5.09
C VAL A 35 0.33 -23.40 5.57
N ILE A 36 -0.62 -23.05 4.72
CA ILE A 36 -2.06 -23.15 5.01
C ILE A 36 -2.50 -24.62 5.06
N ALA A 37 -1.96 -25.45 4.16
CA ALA A 37 -2.27 -26.87 4.09
C ALA A 37 -1.90 -27.59 5.39
N GLU A 38 -0.71 -27.29 5.93
CA GLU A 38 -0.23 -27.84 7.20
C GLU A 38 -1.07 -27.36 8.39
N GLN A 39 -1.40 -26.06 8.44
CA GLN A 39 -2.21 -25.50 9.54
C GLN A 39 -3.64 -26.06 9.59
N LEU A 40 -4.27 -26.26 8.43
CA LEU A 40 -5.63 -26.81 8.36
C LEU A 40 -5.65 -28.33 8.27
N ASN A 41 -4.50 -28.97 8.05
CA ASN A 41 -4.39 -30.40 7.73
C ASN A 41 -5.29 -30.80 6.54
N VAL A 42 -5.22 -30.04 5.44
CA VAL A 42 -6.03 -30.26 4.23
C VAL A 42 -5.19 -30.29 2.96
N ASP A 43 -5.66 -31.03 1.96
CA ASP A 43 -5.19 -30.88 0.59
C ASP A 43 -5.93 -29.71 -0.08
N ILE A 44 -5.25 -28.57 -0.17
CA ILE A 44 -5.76 -27.34 -0.79
C ILE A 44 -6.14 -27.58 -2.26
N THR A 45 -5.33 -28.32 -3.01
CA THR A 45 -5.55 -28.54 -4.45
C THR A 45 -6.84 -29.32 -4.67
N THR A 46 -7.00 -30.42 -3.94
CA THR A 46 -8.23 -31.21 -4.00
C THR A 46 -9.44 -30.40 -3.53
N ALA A 47 -9.31 -29.62 -2.45
CA ALA A 47 -10.41 -28.81 -1.94
C ALA A 47 -10.92 -27.78 -2.96
N LEU A 48 -10.02 -27.11 -3.68
CA LEU A 48 -10.35 -26.13 -4.71
C LEU A 48 -10.94 -26.79 -5.96
N LEU A 49 -10.29 -27.85 -6.49
CA LEU A 49 -10.72 -28.51 -7.73
C LEU A 49 -12.07 -29.23 -7.59
N THR A 50 -12.38 -29.72 -6.39
CA THR A 50 -13.66 -30.41 -6.10
C THR A 50 -14.72 -29.48 -5.52
N ASN A 51 -14.45 -28.16 -5.47
CA ASN A 51 -15.34 -27.14 -4.94
C ASN A 51 -15.92 -27.47 -3.55
N LYS A 52 -15.05 -27.90 -2.62
CA LYS A 52 -15.45 -28.19 -1.23
C LYS A 52 -15.66 -26.89 -0.46
N VAL A 53 -16.76 -26.20 -0.74
CA VAL A 53 -17.06 -24.83 -0.27
C VAL A 53 -16.74 -24.62 1.22
N PRO A 54 -17.14 -25.49 2.17
CA PRO A 54 -16.81 -25.27 3.59
C PRO A 54 -15.31 -25.23 3.89
N VAL A 55 -14.51 -26.04 3.18
CA VAL A 55 -13.05 -26.06 3.33
C VAL A 55 -12.44 -24.83 2.63
N VAL A 56 -12.96 -24.45 1.46
CA VAL A 56 -12.52 -23.25 0.74
C VAL A 56 -12.73 -21.99 1.59
N GLU A 57 -13.85 -21.89 2.30
CA GLU A 57 -14.08 -20.78 3.24
C GLU A 57 -13.07 -20.76 4.40
N GLN A 58 -12.68 -21.91 4.94
CA GLN A 58 -11.65 -21.99 5.97
C GLN A 58 -10.29 -21.56 5.43
N ILE A 59 -9.93 -22.02 4.23
CA ILE A 59 -8.71 -21.60 3.52
C ILE A 59 -8.73 -20.08 3.33
N ALA A 60 -9.84 -19.51 2.86
CA ALA A 60 -9.95 -18.07 2.62
C ALA A 60 -9.80 -17.23 3.90
N ARG A 61 -10.43 -17.66 5.01
CA ARG A 61 -10.28 -16.99 6.31
C ARG A 61 -8.82 -17.02 6.77
N LEU A 62 -8.18 -18.18 6.70
CA LEU A 62 -6.81 -18.33 7.15
C LEU A 62 -5.83 -17.55 6.26
N TRP A 63 -6.00 -17.63 4.94
CA TRP A 63 -5.22 -16.86 3.97
C TRP A 63 -5.20 -15.36 4.28
N ASN A 64 -6.33 -14.79 4.72
CA ASN A 64 -6.41 -13.36 5.02
C ASN A 64 -5.65 -12.94 6.29
N THR A 65 -5.25 -13.89 7.15
CA THR A 65 -4.63 -13.58 8.45
C THR A 65 -3.24 -14.17 8.65
N THR A 66 -2.90 -15.29 7.97
CA THR A 66 -1.63 -16.00 8.18
C THR A 66 -0.40 -15.16 7.84
N TRP A 67 -0.53 -14.24 6.89
CA TRP A 67 0.59 -13.46 6.36
C TRP A 67 0.87 -12.16 7.13
N ASP A 68 0.17 -11.95 8.25
CA ASP A 68 0.32 -10.77 9.08
C ASP A 68 1.62 -10.85 9.89
N LEU A 69 2.65 -10.10 9.45
CA LEU A 69 3.97 -10.09 10.04
C LEU A 69 4.00 -9.15 11.25
N LYS A 70 4.13 -9.72 12.46
CA LYS A 70 4.10 -8.98 13.73
C LYS A 70 5.39 -9.12 14.52
N SER A 71 5.64 -8.14 15.39
CA SER A 71 6.66 -8.28 16.43
C SER A 71 6.27 -9.38 17.42
N GLY A 72 7.27 -9.97 18.07
CA GLY A 72 7.07 -11.03 19.08
C GLY A 72 6.92 -12.45 18.52
N LEU A 73 6.95 -12.63 17.19
CA LEU A 73 7.03 -13.96 16.58
C LEU A 73 8.37 -14.62 16.91
N LYS A 74 8.33 -15.89 17.31
CA LYS A 74 9.55 -16.67 17.56
C LYS A 74 10.23 -17.03 16.24
N PRO A 75 11.57 -17.25 16.25
CA PRO A 75 12.30 -17.63 15.05
C PRO A 75 11.73 -18.87 14.33
N ASP A 76 11.22 -19.84 15.09
CA ASP A 76 10.63 -21.04 14.50
C ASP A 76 9.25 -20.79 13.86
N GLU A 77 8.45 -19.87 14.42
CA GLU A 77 7.20 -19.40 13.81
C GLU A 77 7.48 -18.66 12.51
N ILE A 78 8.49 -17.78 12.50
CA ILE A 78 8.92 -17.07 11.29
C ILE A 78 9.33 -18.06 10.19
N SER A 79 10.22 -19.00 10.52
CA SER A 79 10.73 -19.96 9.54
C SER A 79 9.64 -20.90 8.98
N LYS A 80 8.61 -21.21 9.76
CA LYS A 80 7.49 -22.08 9.33
C LYS A 80 6.45 -21.31 8.51
N HIS A 81 6.10 -20.09 8.91
CA HIS A 81 5.00 -19.35 8.29
C HIS A 81 5.41 -18.47 7.11
N PHE A 82 6.68 -18.03 7.06
CA PHE A 82 7.17 -17.10 6.05
C PHE A 82 8.36 -17.65 5.25
N PRO A 83 8.20 -18.80 4.56
CA PRO A 83 9.28 -19.34 3.72
C PRO A 83 9.59 -18.37 2.58
N SER A 84 10.87 -18.15 2.33
CA SER A 84 11.33 -17.28 1.25
C SER A 84 11.72 -18.05 0.00
N SER A 85 11.22 -17.56 -1.15
CA SER A 85 11.67 -17.97 -2.48
C SER A 85 12.59 -16.93 -3.13
N GLY A 86 13.15 -15.99 -2.36
CA GLY A 86 14.05 -14.94 -2.84
C GLY A 86 15.45 -14.99 -2.20
N PRO A 87 16.33 -14.03 -2.51
CA PRO A 87 17.71 -13.98 -2.03
C PRO A 87 17.86 -13.71 -0.53
N TYR A 88 16.80 -13.23 0.14
CA TYR A 88 16.75 -12.97 1.58
C TYR A 88 15.60 -13.73 2.23
N GLN A 89 15.75 -14.06 3.50
CA GLN A 89 14.70 -14.61 4.37
C GLN A 89 14.57 -13.74 5.62
N ILE A 90 13.41 -13.80 6.28
CA ILE A 90 13.16 -13.06 7.53
C ILE A 90 13.90 -13.78 8.66
N GLU A 91 14.76 -13.05 9.36
CA GLU A 91 15.42 -13.51 10.59
C GLU A 91 14.55 -13.18 11.81
N SER A 92 14.07 -11.93 11.90
CA SER A 92 13.26 -11.47 13.03
C SER A 92 12.46 -10.22 12.69
N VAL A 93 11.46 -9.93 13.54
CA VAL A 93 10.75 -8.65 13.59
C VAL A 93 11.06 -8.03 14.96
N LEU A 94 11.78 -6.91 14.94
CA LEU A 94 12.18 -6.17 16.14
C LEU A 94 10.99 -5.44 16.75
N ASP A 95 11.18 -5.03 18.01
CA ASP A 95 10.28 -4.08 18.66
C ASP A 95 10.21 -2.79 17.82
N GLY A 96 9.00 -2.28 17.60
CA GLY A 96 8.77 -1.15 16.70
C GLY A 96 8.58 -1.52 15.22
N GLY A 97 8.59 -2.81 14.87
CA GLY A 97 8.16 -3.30 13.55
C GLY A 97 9.25 -3.38 12.49
N ALA A 98 10.52 -3.18 12.84
CA ALA A 98 11.62 -3.35 11.91
C ALA A 98 11.85 -4.83 11.57
N VAL A 99 12.06 -5.13 10.31
CA VAL A 99 12.24 -6.50 9.81
C VAL A 99 13.70 -6.73 9.49
N VAL A 100 14.31 -7.71 10.15
CA VAL A 100 15.67 -8.14 9.87
C VAL A 100 15.63 -9.24 8.82
N LEU A 101 16.32 -9.01 7.72
CA LEU A 101 16.48 -9.93 6.61
C LEU A 101 17.92 -10.44 6.58
N VAL A 102 18.09 -11.74 6.36
CA VAL A 102 19.40 -12.38 6.18
C VAL A 102 19.42 -13.16 4.87
N THR A 103 20.62 -13.43 4.36
CA THR A 103 20.77 -14.20 3.11
C THR A 103 20.07 -15.56 3.19
N ASN A 104 19.37 -15.91 2.13
CA ASN A 104 18.76 -17.24 1.96
C ASN A 104 19.75 -18.16 1.24
N ASP A 105 20.43 -19.04 1.98
CA ASP A 105 21.39 -19.98 1.39
C ASP A 105 20.76 -21.01 0.44
N ARG A 106 19.43 -21.17 0.49
CA ARG A 106 18.67 -22.04 -0.42
C ARG A 106 18.22 -21.32 -1.70
N TRP A 107 18.52 -20.03 -1.85
CA TRP A 107 18.22 -19.29 -3.06
C TRP A 107 19.05 -19.83 -4.24
N TRP A 108 18.36 -20.12 -5.34
CA TRP A 108 18.93 -20.76 -6.52
C TRP A 108 19.50 -19.77 -7.55
N GLY A 109 19.23 -18.48 -7.38
CA GLY A 109 19.70 -17.42 -8.28
C GLY A 109 20.98 -16.73 -7.79
N ALA A 110 21.21 -15.49 -8.26
CA ALA A 110 22.34 -14.68 -7.83
C ALA A 110 22.29 -14.43 -6.32
N LYS A 111 23.37 -14.76 -5.62
CA LYS A 111 23.46 -14.61 -4.16
C LYS A 111 23.54 -13.14 -3.77
N ALA A 112 22.86 -12.78 -2.69
CA ALA A 112 22.97 -11.45 -2.10
C ALA A 112 24.39 -11.21 -1.55
N ILE A 113 24.96 -10.05 -1.88
CA ILE A 113 26.28 -9.63 -1.40
C ILE A 113 26.16 -9.10 0.04
N THR A 114 25.15 -8.29 0.30
CA THR A 114 24.83 -7.77 1.64
C THR A 114 24.24 -8.90 2.48
N LYS A 115 24.92 -9.27 3.56
CA LYS A 115 24.54 -10.46 4.35
C LYS A 115 23.30 -10.26 5.22
N ARG A 116 23.09 -9.04 5.69
CA ARG A 116 21.99 -8.66 6.57
C ARG A 116 21.49 -7.28 6.17
N VAL A 117 20.18 -7.15 6.08
CA VAL A 117 19.46 -5.89 5.80
C VAL A 117 18.40 -5.72 6.87
N THR A 118 18.32 -4.54 7.48
CA THR A 118 17.21 -4.23 8.40
C THR A 118 16.32 -3.19 7.74
N VAL A 119 15.07 -3.55 7.50
CA VAL A 119 14.05 -2.66 6.96
C VAL A 119 13.31 -2.04 8.13
N TRP A 120 13.38 -0.72 8.25
CA TRP A 120 12.73 0.01 9.33
C TRP A 120 11.44 0.66 8.83
N PRO A 121 10.36 0.66 9.62
CA PRO A 121 9.23 1.54 9.37
C PRO A 121 9.68 3.00 9.34
N GLN A 122 8.97 3.82 8.57
CA GLN A 122 9.23 5.24 8.49
C GLN A 122 9.11 5.89 9.88
N GLY A 123 10.11 6.70 10.23
CA GLY A 123 10.17 7.46 11.48
C GLY A 123 10.39 8.96 11.22
N ALA A 124 10.01 9.79 12.20
CA ALA A 124 10.22 11.23 12.13
C ALA A 124 11.71 11.64 12.17
N ASP A 125 12.59 10.72 12.57
CA ASP A 125 14.04 10.89 12.70
C ASP A 125 14.82 10.59 11.40
N ILE A 126 14.15 10.42 10.26
CA ILE A 126 14.80 10.00 9.01
C ILE A 126 15.90 10.96 8.55
N GLN A 127 15.73 12.28 8.74
CA GLN A 127 16.77 13.26 8.41
C GLN A 127 18.03 13.04 9.25
N ASP A 128 17.88 12.78 10.55
CA ASP A 128 19.01 12.51 11.44
C ASP A 128 19.70 11.20 11.07
N ARG A 129 18.95 10.17 10.69
CA ARG A 129 19.52 8.89 10.23
C ARG A 129 20.34 9.05 8.96
N VAL A 130 19.85 9.84 8.00
CA VAL A 130 20.58 10.15 6.76
C VAL A 130 21.84 10.94 7.07
N ASN A 131 21.74 11.99 7.90
CA ASN A 131 22.89 12.82 8.29
C ASN A 131 23.97 12.01 9.03
N ASN A 132 23.56 11.11 9.91
CA ASN A 132 24.47 10.27 10.69
C ASN A 132 24.92 8.99 9.95
N ARG A 133 24.46 8.78 8.71
CA ARG A 133 24.76 7.58 7.90
C ARG A 133 24.32 6.27 8.56
N ASN A 134 23.19 6.30 9.25
CA ASN A 134 22.58 5.14 9.89
C ASN A 134 21.65 4.36 8.94
N VAL A 135 21.49 4.79 7.68
CA VAL A 135 20.65 4.17 6.67
C VAL A 135 21.35 4.16 5.32
N ASP A 136 21.35 3.05 4.59
CA ASP A 136 21.98 2.98 3.26
C ASP A 136 21.01 3.43 2.15
N VAL A 137 19.72 3.16 2.33
CA VAL A 137 18.65 3.44 1.36
C VAL A 137 17.46 4.03 2.09
N VAL A 138 16.85 5.06 1.49
CA VAL A 138 15.62 5.68 1.98
C VAL A 138 14.62 5.69 0.82
N ASP A 139 13.49 5.03 1.04
CA ASP A 139 12.34 5.05 0.14
C ASP A 139 11.16 5.69 0.90
N VAL A 140 10.80 6.91 0.49
CA VAL A 140 9.78 7.72 1.15
C VAL A 140 8.98 8.48 0.11
N ALA A 141 7.67 8.56 0.32
CA ALA A 141 6.81 9.40 -0.51
C ALA A 141 7.18 10.88 -0.34
N ALA A 142 7.09 11.65 -1.42
CA ALA A 142 7.36 13.09 -1.40
C ALA A 142 6.53 13.79 -0.31
N GLY A 143 7.19 14.57 0.54
CA GLY A 143 6.55 15.32 1.64
C GLY A 143 6.20 14.49 2.88
N SER A 144 6.29 13.15 2.86
CA SER A 144 5.91 12.29 3.99
C SER A 144 6.79 12.47 5.23
N SER A 145 8.03 12.91 5.05
CA SER A 145 8.99 13.23 6.12
C SER A 145 9.28 14.72 6.26
N GLY A 146 8.42 15.58 5.71
CA GLY A 146 8.75 16.99 5.51
C GLY A 146 9.86 17.17 4.47
N ALA A 147 10.63 18.25 4.57
CA ALA A 147 11.78 18.47 3.70
C ALA A 147 12.92 17.52 4.07
N LEU A 148 13.16 16.50 3.24
CA LEU A 148 14.34 15.63 3.34
C LEU A 148 15.48 16.23 2.51
N ALA A 149 16.46 16.81 3.19
CA ALA A 149 17.69 17.28 2.57
C ALA A 149 18.59 16.08 2.26
N THR A 150 19.01 15.95 1.01
CA THR A 150 19.94 14.91 0.53
C THR A 150 21.37 15.40 0.73
N PRO A 151 22.18 14.78 1.62
CA PRO A 151 23.60 15.11 1.74
C PRO A 151 24.37 14.70 0.49
N ASP A 152 25.54 15.33 0.23
CA ASP A 152 26.37 15.10 -0.96
C ASP A 152 26.77 13.62 -1.18
N ASN A 153 26.76 12.81 -0.13
CA ASN A 153 27.10 11.39 -0.20
C ASN A 153 25.90 10.46 -0.46
N TYR A 154 24.72 11.02 -0.74
CA TYR A 154 23.54 10.28 -1.20
C TYR A 154 23.17 10.74 -2.61
N GLN A 155 22.61 9.81 -3.39
CA GLN A 155 21.94 10.14 -4.63
C GLN A 155 20.44 10.15 -4.40
N ARG A 156 19.77 11.16 -4.94
CA ARG A 156 18.32 11.25 -4.94
C ARG A 156 17.79 10.97 -6.34
N ILE A 157 16.82 10.07 -6.41
CA ILE A 157 16.05 9.77 -7.61
C ILE A 157 14.59 9.93 -7.22
N ASP A 158 13.87 10.77 -7.95
CA ASP A 158 12.42 10.92 -7.81
C ASP A 158 11.75 10.20 -8.98
N SER A 159 10.75 9.37 -8.69
CA SER A 159 9.97 8.64 -9.68
C SER A 159 8.50 8.58 -9.28
N PRO A 160 7.55 8.53 -10.23
CA PRO A 160 6.16 8.32 -9.90
C PRO A 160 5.94 6.99 -9.16
N SER A 161 4.99 6.98 -8.23
CA SER A 161 4.54 5.77 -7.52
C SER A 161 3.44 5.06 -8.30
N ASP A 162 3.30 3.75 -8.09
CA ASP A 162 2.14 2.98 -8.56
C ASP A 162 0.84 3.31 -7.79
N GLY A 163 0.91 4.14 -6.74
CA GLY A 163 -0.22 4.51 -5.92
C GLY A 163 -1.20 5.48 -6.62
N ILE A 164 -2.50 5.24 -6.44
CA ILE A 164 -3.56 6.17 -6.84
C ILE A 164 -4.42 6.49 -5.62
N GLU A 165 -4.61 7.78 -5.34
CA GLU A 165 -5.58 8.23 -4.34
C GLU A 165 -6.97 8.36 -4.99
N GLN A 166 -7.98 7.73 -4.40
CA GLN A 166 -9.34 7.68 -4.97
C GLN A 166 -10.40 7.99 -3.92
N LEU A 167 -11.33 8.88 -4.29
CA LEU A 167 -12.58 9.07 -3.56
C LEU A 167 -13.69 8.22 -4.18
N ILE A 168 -14.08 7.15 -3.48
CA ILE A 168 -15.16 6.25 -3.91
C ILE A 168 -16.40 6.53 -3.05
N PHE A 169 -17.52 6.86 -3.71
CA PHE A 169 -18.77 7.14 -3.01
C PHE A 169 -19.50 5.85 -2.67
N ALA A 170 -19.98 5.76 -1.43
CA ALA A 170 -20.77 4.63 -0.98
C ALA A 170 -22.10 4.52 -1.78
N PRO A 171 -22.61 3.29 -2.01
CA PRO A 171 -23.85 3.08 -2.78
C PRO A 171 -25.12 3.49 -2.01
N ARG A 172 -25.00 3.88 -0.74
CA ARG A 172 -26.11 4.28 0.14
C ARG A 172 -25.78 5.62 0.83
N GLY A 173 -26.82 6.30 1.29
CA GLY A 173 -26.71 7.58 2.00
C GLY A 173 -26.76 8.79 1.07
N PRO A 174 -26.37 9.99 1.54
CA PRO A 174 -26.53 11.24 0.80
C PRO A 174 -25.85 11.27 -0.57
N LEU A 175 -24.79 10.47 -0.77
CA LEU A 175 -24.03 10.37 -2.01
C LEU A 175 -24.47 9.21 -2.92
N ALA A 176 -25.54 8.49 -2.55
CA ALA A 176 -26.19 7.51 -3.42
C ALA A 176 -26.88 8.16 -4.63
N GLU A 177 -27.29 9.43 -4.49
CA GLU A 177 -27.87 10.20 -5.58
C GLU A 177 -26.82 10.64 -6.60
N VAL A 178 -27.06 10.36 -7.89
CA VAL A 178 -26.15 10.75 -9.00
C VAL A 178 -25.84 12.25 -8.94
N ARG A 179 -26.86 13.07 -8.68
CA ARG A 179 -26.74 14.53 -8.64
C ARG A 179 -25.81 15.02 -7.51
N ALA A 180 -25.82 14.33 -6.36
CA ALA A 180 -24.95 14.66 -5.24
C ALA A 180 -23.48 14.31 -5.54
N ARG A 181 -23.24 13.15 -6.17
CA ARG A 181 -21.89 12.78 -6.64
C ARG A 181 -21.38 13.75 -7.69
N ARG A 182 -22.23 14.14 -8.65
CA ARG A 182 -21.89 15.12 -9.68
C ARG A 182 -21.57 16.49 -9.06
N ALA A 183 -22.33 16.92 -8.05
CA ALA A 183 -22.04 18.16 -7.34
C ALA A 183 -20.68 18.14 -6.64
N ILE A 184 -20.33 17.05 -5.92
CA ILE A 184 -19.00 16.93 -5.31
C ILE A 184 -17.90 16.91 -6.37
N ALA A 185 -18.08 16.12 -7.43
CA ALA A 185 -17.09 16.05 -8.52
C ALA A 185 -16.87 17.41 -9.19
N LEU A 186 -17.93 18.18 -9.42
CA LEU A 186 -17.85 19.54 -9.98
C LEU A 186 -17.22 20.52 -9.00
N CYS A 187 -17.54 20.44 -7.70
CA CYS A 187 -16.98 21.37 -6.71
C CYS A 187 -15.51 21.07 -6.35
N THR A 188 -15.01 19.87 -6.66
CA THR A 188 -13.65 19.46 -6.31
C THR A 188 -12.65 20.01 -7.32
N PRO A 189 -11.71 20.89 -6.94
CA PRO A 189 -10.74 21.46 -7.86
C PRO A 189 -9.58 20.49 -8.12
N ARG A 190 -9.83 19.40 -8.87
CA ARG A 190 -8.85 18.32 -9.10
C ARG A 190 -7.55 18.81 -9.72
N GLU A 191 -7.62 19.78 -10.63
CA GLU A 191 -6.43 20.39 -11.23
C GLU A 191 -5.56 21.10 -10.20
N ALA A 192 -6.16 21.82 -9.24
CA ALA A 192 -5.42 22.49 -8.18
C ALA A 192 -4.79 21.48 -7.23
N ILE A 193 -5.55 20.44 -6.83
CA ILE A 193 -5.05 19.36 -5.97
C ILE A 193 -3.86 18.65 -6.63
N ALA A 194 -3.99 18.27 -7.90
CA ALA A 194 -2.95 17.60 -8.68
C ALA A 194 -1.69 18.49 -8.81
N ARG A 195 -1.87 19.77 -9.14
CA ARG A 195 -0.79 20.76 -9.25
C ARG A 195 -0.05 20.93 -7.92
N ASP A 196 -0.78 21.08 -6.82
CA ASP A 196 -0.21 21.28 -5.48
C ASP A 196 0.51 20.02 -4.99
N ALA A 197 0.00 18.83 -5.35
CA ALA A 197 0.63 17.56 -5.07
C ALA A 197 1.81 17.22 -6.00
N GLY A 198 1.99 17.96 -7.10
CA GLY A 198 3.04 17.71 -8.09
C GLY A 198 2.86 16.41 -8.89
N VAL A 199 1.63 15.88 -8.95
CA VAL A 199 1.30 14.62 -9.66
C VAL A 199 0.18 14.85 -10.65
N ALA A 200 0.12 14.04 -11.71
CA ALA A 200 -0.97 14.09 -12.68
C ALA A 200 -2.30 13.59 -12.08
N ILE A 201 -3.43 14.04 -12.64
CA ILE A 201 -4.72 13.44 -12.32
C ILE A 201 -4.72 12.00 -12.85
N ALA A 202 -4.98 11.03 -11.97
CA ALA A 202 -4.99 9.63 -12.34
C ALA A 202 -6.05 9.32 -13.41
N ASN A 203 -5.63 8.55 -14.42
CA ASN A 203 -6.51 7.98 -15.43
C ASN A 203 -6.52 6.46 -15.22
N SER A 204 -7.68 5.88 -14.91
CA SER A 204 -7.81 4.45 -14.60
C SER A 204 -7.48 3.52 -15.77
N ARG A 205 -7.31 4.07 -16.97
CA ARG A 205 -6.88 3.31 -18.16
C ARG A 205 -5.37 3.20 -18.27
N LEU A 206 -4.63 3.94 -17.44
CA LEU A 206 -3.20 4.09 -17.55
C LEU A 206 -2.48 3.60 -16.29
N SER A 207 -1.32 2.96 -16.48
CA SER A 207 -0.36 2.73 -15.41
C SER A 207 0.17 4.06 -14.87
N PRO A 208 -0.01 4.36 -13.57
CA PRO A 208 0.44 5.63 -12.98
C PRO A 208 1.97 5.80 -12.96
N ALA A 209 2.74 4.71 -13.03
CA ALA A 209 4.20 4.78 -13.00
C ALA A 209 4.88 4.73 -14.38
N THR A 210 4.24 4.15 -15.40
CA THR A 210 4.94 3.80 -16.65
C THR A 210 4.33 4.36 -17.93
N GLU A 211 3.11 4.88 -17.91
CA GLU A 211 2.44 5.37 -19.13
C GLU A 211 2.58 6.88 -19.35
N ASP A 212 2.59 7.28 -20.62
CA ASP A 212 3.02 8.62 -21.05
C ASP A 212 1.87 9.64 -21.20
N ALA A 213 2.25 10.89 -21.54
CA ALA A 213 1.33 12.01 -21.72
C ALA A 213 0.42 11.88 -22.96
N VAL A 214 0.72 11.01 -23.93
CA VAL A 214 -0.11 10.80 -25.12
C VAL A 214 -1.32 9.94 -24.77
N ALA A 215 -1.12 8.93 -23.91
CA ALA A 215 -2.19 8.08 -23.43
C ALA A 215 -3.22 8.82 -22.53
N GLN A 216 -2.85 9.99 -21.99
CA GLN A 216 -3.75 10.87 -21.20
C GLN A 216 -4.94 11.42 -22.01
N ALA A 217 -4.89 11.39 -23.35
CA ALA A 217 -6.01 11.81 -24.18
C ALA A 217 -7.21 10.84 -24.11
N ASP A 218 -6.99 9.58 -23.70
CA ASP A 218 -8.03 8.57 -23.64
C ASP A 218 -9.02 8.83 -22.50
N GLY A 219 -10.25 9.21 -22.85
CA GLY A 219 -11.33 9.53 -21.90
C GLY A 219 -11.26 10.97 -21.34
N ALA A 220 -10.38 11.81 -21.90
CA ALA A 220 -10.23 13.20 -21.50
C ALA A 220 -11.52 14.02 -21.71
N ALA A 221 -12.30 13.71 -22.74
CA ALA A 221 -13.52 14.46 -23.06
C ALA A 221 -14.57 14.36 -21.95
N GLU A 222 -14.91 13.16 -21.48
CA GLU A 222 -15.90 12.94 -20.43
C GLU A 222 -15.42 13.42 -19.06
N ALA A 223 -14.12 13.29 -18.80
CA ALA A 223 -13.49 13.69 -17.54
C ALA A 223 -13.28 15.22 -17.45
N SER A 224 -13.12 15.92 -18.58
CA SER A 224 -12.74 17.34 -18.64
C SER A 224 -13.61 18.27 -17.80
N GLN A 225 -14.92 18.01 -17.76
CA GLN A 225 -15.90 18.80 -16.99
C GLN A 225 -15.68 18.74 -15.47
N PHE A 226 -14.92 17.77 -14.96
CA PHE A 226 -14.63 17.57 -13.54
C PHE A 226 -13.18 17.88 -13.16
N ILE A 227 -12.37 18.38 -14.11
CA ILE A 227 -10.96 18.72 -13.86
C ILE A 227 -10.87 20.01 -13.05
N LYS A 228 -11.57 21.04 -13.49
CA LYS A 228 -11.64 22.34 -12.83
C LYS A 228 -12.81 22.37 -11.85
N GLY A 229 -12.60 22.98 -10.69
CA GLY A 229 -13.67 23.21 -9.74
C GLY A 229 -14.68 24.23 -10.29
N ASP A 230 -15.96 23.87 -10.33
CA ASP A 230 -17.09 24.71 -10.69
C ASP A 230 -18.17 24.69 -9.58
N PRO A 231 -18.06 25.59 -8.59
CA PRO A 231 -19.02 25.69 -7.49
C PRO A 231 -20.42 26.16 -7.92
N ALA A 232 -20.58 26.75 -9.12
CA ALA A 232 -21.88 27.16 -9.64
C ALA A 232 -22.60 25.94 -10.22
N ALA A 233 -21.95 25.23 -11.14
CA ALA A 233 -22.48 23.99 -11.70
C ALA A 233 -22.73 22.91 -10.62
N ALA A 234 -21.90 22.88 -9.56
CA ALA A 234 -22.14 22.01 -8.41
C ALA A 234 -23.47 22.34 -7.69
N ARG A 235 -23.76 23.63 -7.48
CA ARG A 235 -25.03 24.08 -6.86
C ARG A 235 -26.23 23.81 -7.76
N ASP A 236 -26.06 24.01 -9.06
CA ASP A 236 -27.09 23.71 -10.05
C ASP A 236 -27.40 22.21 -10.08
N ALA A 237 -26.36 21.36 -10.02
CA ALA A 237 -26.53 19.91 -9.93
C ALA A 237 -27.29 19.47 -8.66
N LEU A 238 -27.23 20.23 -7.55
CA LEU A 238 -27.99 19.94 -6.33
C LEU A 238 -29.44 20.44 -6.37
N GLY A 239 -29.83 21.23 -7.37
CA GLY A 239 -31.19 21.75 -7.53
C GLY A 239 -31.61 22.69 -6.39
N ALA A 240 -30.83 23.74 -6.13
CA ALA A 240 -31.04 24.75 -5.07
C ALA A 240 -31.10 24.21 -3.63
N ARG A 241 -30.73 22.95 -3.40
CA ARG A 241 -30.60 22.39 -2.05
C ARG A 241 -29.20 22.74 -1.52
N HIS A 242 -29.17 23.54 -0.46
CA HIS A 242 -27.95 24.13 0.10
C HIS A 242 -26.94 23.05 0.49
N CYS A 243 -25.74 23.11 -0.08
CA CYS A 243 -24.56 22.45 0.45
C CYS A 243 -23.72 23.53 1.14
N PRO A 244 -23.33 23.37 2.41
CA PRO A 244 -22.44 24.31 3.07
C PRO A 244 -21.02 24.10 2.52
N CYS A 245 -20.78 24.52 1.27
CA CYS A 245 -19.44 24.75 0.77
C CYS A 245 -18.98 26.06 1.39
N GLY A 246 -18.57 26.01 2.67
CA GLY A 246 -17.76 27.07 3.24
C GLY A 246 -16.52 27.22 2.35
N SER A 247 -16.23 28.45 1.97
CA SER A 247 -15.00 28.83 1.28
C SER A 247 -13.80 28.29 2.03
N VAL A 248 -13.26 27.16 1.59
CA VAL A 248 -11.91 26.76 1.97
C VAL A 248 -10.99 27.66 1.16
N THR A 249 -10.65 28.81 1.73
CA THR A 249 -9.43 29.50 1.33
C THR A 249 -8.28 28.49 1.47
N ALA A 250 -7.49 28.34 0.42
CA ALA A 250 -6.28 27.54 0.43
C ALA A 250 -5.30 28.14 1.46
N GLY A 251 -5.46 27.76 2.73
CA GLY A 251 -4.37 27.77 3.68
C GLY A 251 -3.42 26.63 3.32
N PRO A 252 -2.13 26.73 3.66
CA PRO A 252 -1.17 25.67 3.39
C PRO A 252 -1.73 24.35 3.95
N MET A 253 -1.76 23.29 3.14
CA MET A 253 -2.09 21.95 3.62
C MET A 253 -1.14 21.60 4.77
N ARG A 254 -1.59 21.82 6.01
CA ARG A 254 -0.98 21.16 7.16
C ARG A 254 -1.39 19.71 7.05
N GLY A 255 -0.39 18.85 6.92
CA GLY A 255 -0.53 17.44 6.66
C GLY A 255 -1.64 16.80 7.49
N TRP A 256 -2.36 15.89 6.85
CA TRP A 256 -3.16 14.87 7.51
C TRP A 256 -2.21 14.05 8.40
N LEU A 257 -2.01 14.48 9.65
CA LEU A 257 -1.46 13.59 10.67
C LEU A 257 -2.57 12.58 11.00
N PRO A 258 -2.32 11.27 10.91
CA PRO A 258 -3.21 10.32 11.57
C PRO A 258 -3.24 10.68 13.05
N SER A 259 -4.43 10.76 13.63
CA SER A 259 -4.62 10.96 15.06
C SER A 259 -3.88 9.84 15.80
N ALA A 260 -2.72 10.16 16.37
CA ALA A 260 -2.09 9.32 17.37
C ALA A 260 -3.06 9.26 18.55
N GLY A 261 -3.49 8.05 18.91
CA GLY A 261 -4.16 7.82 20.19
C GLY A 261 -3.30 8.30 21.35
N PRO A 262 -3.89 8.55 22.53
CA PRO A 262 -3.15 9.10 23.66
C PRO A 262 -1.96 8.20 24.02
N SER A 263 -0.74 8.75 23.95
CA SER A 263 0.45 8.12 24.49
C SER A 263 0.23 7.77 25.97
N PRO A 264 0.61 6.56 26.43
CA PRO A 264 0.59 6.24 27.83
C PRO A 264 1.59 7.14 28.57
N SER A 265 1.14 7.78 29.65
CA SER A 265 1.94 8.61 30.54
C SER A 265 3.24 7.90 30.96
N PRO A 266 4.37 8.61 31.06
CA PRO A 266 5.60 8.01 31.56
C PRO A 266 5.41 7.57 33.02
N ALA A 267 5.76 6.31 33.29
CA ALA A 267 5.77 5.73 34.62
C ALA A 267 6.60 6.60 35.58
N ARG A 268 5.98 7.03 36.69
CA ARG A 268 6.70 7.66 37.81
C ARG A 268 7.76 6.71 38.32
N ARG A 269 9.00 7.17 38.43
CA ARG A 269 10.01 6.53 39.27
C ARG A 269 9.57 6.65 40.74
N PRO A 270 9.56 5.57 41.53
CA PRO A 270 9.31 5.66 42.96
C PRO A 270 10.56 6.16 43.67
N GLY A 271 10.41 7.20 44.50
CA GLY A 271 11.40 7.61 45.48
C GLY A 271 12.05 8.96 45.21
N SER A 272 11.47 10.03 45.74
CA SER A 272 12.18 11.15 46.41
C SER A 272 11.17 12.02 47.18
N PRO A 273 11.54 12.57 48.35
CA PRO A 273 10.59 13.10 49.34
C PRO A 273 10.18 14.56 49.07
N LEU A 274 8.97 14.91 49.50
CA LEU A 274 8.43 16.28 49.47
C LEU A 274 9.07 17.14 50.58
N PRO A 275 9.50 18.38 50.31
CA PRO A 275 9.79 19.35 51.35
C PRO A 275 8.50 19.94 51.92
N MET A 276 8.55 20.32 53.20
CA MET A 276 7.46 20.83 54.06
C MET A 276 6.71 22.02 53.47
#